data_AF-A0A7M3XNB3-F1
#
_entry.id   AF-A0A7M3XNB3-F1
#
_cell.length_a   1.000
_cell.length_b   1.000
_cell.length_c   1.000
_cell.angle_alpha   90.00
_cell.angle_beta   90.00
_cell.angle_gamma   90.00
#
_symmetry.space_group_name_H-M   'P 1'
#
loop_
_entity.id
_entity.type
_entity.pdbx_description
1 polymer ?
#
loop_
_entity_poly.entity_id
_entity_poly.type
_entity_poly.pdbx_seq_one_letter_code
_entity_poly.pdbx_strand_id
1 'polypeptide(L)'
;MDDAPWWPSGIITDDSADTESGVVQTVFGSIQCWNFAACLSDEWWQHRPESGDIWGDWPEVTTAEVIKHDRKGILLKLNDHQIARISPFAVGNDLSRLVQYQPWRQALEDLAIELPSMVYYVENQDRIAVYDCSEIVSGIESLQAERVADKLGSIHSALNEFSTPNTERRWNDRLKDIEAELKVTTLWRAPHSEYTVGLPRLNIDLATLSVDGEEFSFIADIRSLVEHLMCEPDRLPGLATLMLIEQQISFARGMTTAARKSLLQAYLNTAP
;
A
#
# COMPACT_ATOMS: atom_id res chain seq x y z
N MET A 1 -20.81 -14.71 -17.35
CA MET A 1 -19.86 -13.78 -16.72
C MET A 1 -18.78 -14.67 -16.19
N ASP A 2 -17.56 -14.57 -16.73
CA ASP A 2 -16.43 -15.22 -16.08
C ASP A 2 -16.21 -14.46 -14.77
N ASP A 3 -16.58 -15.07 -13.65
CA ASP A 3 -16.27 -14.53 -12.33
C ASP A 3 -14.76 -14.35 -12.27
N ALA A 4 -14.31 -13.13 -11.99
CA ALA A 4 -12.88 -12.83 -11.91
C ALA A 4 -12.24 -13.79 -10.90
N PRO A 5 -11.14 -14.49 -11.26
CA PRO A 5 -10.54 -15.47 -10.38
C PRO A 5 -10.15 -14.80 -9.07
N TRP A 6 -10.62 -15.37 -7.97
CA TRP A 6 -10.36 -14.84 -6.63
C TRP A 6 -8.85 -14.77 -6.38
N TRP A 7 -8.36 -13.61 -5.92
CA TRP A 7 -6.97 -13.45 -5.47
C TRP A 7 -6.92 -13.74 -3.96
N PRO A 8 -6.00 -14.61 -3.47
CA PRO A 8 -4.79 -15.11 -4.13
C PRO A 8 -4.86 -16.60 -4.52
N SER A 9 -5.82 -17.01 -5.37
CA SER A 9 -6.01 -18.42 -5.81
C SER A 9 -4.73 -19.18 -6.16
N GLY A 10 -3.71 -18.52 -6.73
CA GLY A 10 -2.45 -19.15 -7.12
C GLY A 10 -1.54 -19.63 -5.99
N ILE A 11 -1.79 -19.27 -4.73
CA ILE A 11 -0.95 -19.68 -3.58
C ILE A 11 -1.71 -20.51 -2.55
N ILE A 12 -3.00 -20.75 -2.78
CA ILE A 12 -3.88 -21.40 -1.81
C ILE A 12 -3.86 -22.90 -2.03
N THR A 13 -3.81 -23.65 -0.92
CA THR A 13 -3.65 -25.11 -0.95
C THR A 13 -4.97 -25.86 -0.83
N ASP A 14 -6.07 -25.17 -0.52
CA ASP A 14 -7.40 -25.75 -0.40
C ASP A 14 -8.36 -25.01 -1.34
N ASP A 15 -8.98 -25.76 -2.26
CA ASP A 15 -9.88 -25.24 -3.28
C ASP A 15 -11.17 -24.64 -2.66
N SER A 16 -11.51 -25.04 -1.43
CA SER A 16 -12.53 -24.39 -0.62
C SER A 16 -11.90 -23.42 0.36
N ALA A 17 -11.30 -22.35 -0.15
CA ALA A 17 -10.89 -21.24 0.70
C ALA A 17 -12.12 -20.53 1.26
N ASP A 18 -12.70 -21.17 2.25
CA ASP A 18 -13.86 -20.69 2.94
C ASP A 18 -13.42 -19.57 3.86
N THR A 19 -13.63 -18.33 3.41
CA THR A 19 -13.38 -17.15 4.25
C THR A 19 -14.25 -17.14 5.50
N GLU A 20 -15.32 -17.97 5.58
CA GLU A 20 -16.10 -18.14 6.80
C GLU A 20 -15.31 -18.84 7.91
N SER A 21 -14.33 -19.68 7.57
CA SER A 21 -13.45 -20.33 8.55
C SER A 21 -12.52 -19.36 9.28
N GLY A 22 -12.36 -18.13 8.76
CA GLY A 22 -11.48 -17.10 9.31
C GLY A 22 -9.98 -17.35 9.07
N VAL A 23 -9.61 -18.46 8.41
CA VAL A 23 -8.21 -18.79 8.11
C VAL A 23 -8.09 -19.45 6.74
N VAL A 24 -7.19 -18.95 5.90
CA VAL A 24 -6.84 -19.55 4.60
C VAL A 24 -5.46 -20.21 4.69
N GLN A 25 -5.34 -21.43 4.16
CA GLN A 25 -4.06 -22.12 4.04
C GLN A 25 -3.39 -21.80 2.70
N THR A 26 -2.11 -21.43 2.76
CA THR A 26 -1.30 -21.14 1.58
C THR A 26 -0.03 -21.99 1.58
N VAL A 27 0.66 -22.03 0.44
CA VAL A 27 1.98 -22.67 0.32
C VAL A 27 3.03 -22.03 1.25
N PHE A 28 2.76 -20.85 1.78
CA PHE A 28 3.60 -20.09 2.71
C PHE A 28 3.13 -20.16 4.17
N GLY A 29 2.09 -20.93 4.47
CA GLY A 29 1.51 -21.07 5.80
C GLY A 29 0.06 -20.57 5.91
N SER A 30 -0.44 -20.50 7.15
CA SER A 30 -1.81 -20.10 7.46
C SER A 30 -1.93 -18.58 7.56
N ILE A 31 -3.01 -18.02 7.03
CA ILE A 31 -3.28 -16.57 7.02
C ILE A 31 -4.67 -16.33 7.57
N GLN A 32 -4.80 -15.42 8.53
CA GLN A 32 -6.11 -14.99 9.01
C GLN A 32 -6.83 -14.16 7.95
N CYS A 33 -8.12 -14.43 7.79
CA CYS A 33 -9.04 -13.69 6.93
C CYS A 33 -10.33 -13.40 7.68
N TRP A 34 -11.25 -12.70 7.04
CA TRP A 34 -12.58 -12.43 7.59
C TRP A 34 -13.61 -12.41 6.47
N ASN A 35 -14.88 -12.57 6.83
CA ASN A 35 -15.98 -12.48 5.87
C ASN A 35 -16.24 -11.01 5.51
N PHE A 36 -15.57 -10.55 4.44
CA PHE A 36 -15.67 -9.19 3.93
C PHE A 36 -16.76 -9.02 2.86
N ALA A 37 -17.41 -10.11 2.43
CA ALA A 37 -18.33 -10.09 1.29
C ALA A 37 -19.50 -9.13 1.49
N ALA A 38 -20.01 -9.05 2.72
CA ALA A 38 -21.08 -8.10 3.07
C ALA A 38 -20.68 -6.64 2.82
N CYS A 39 -19.41 -6.29 3.05
CA CYS A 39 -18.89 -4.93 2.88
C CYS A 39 -18.84 -4.47 1.42
N LEU A 40 -19.05 -5.37 0.46
CA LEU A 40 -19.11 -5.04 -0.97
C LEU A 40 -20.48 -4.47 -1.37
N SER A 41 -21.48 -4.54 -0.48
CA SER A 41 -22.81 -3.95 -0.64
C SER A 41 -22.93 -2.68 0.19
N ASP A 42 -23.66 -1.68 -0.31
CA ASP A 42 -23.99 -0.44 0.39
C ASP A 42 -24.81 -0.68 1.68
N GLU A 43 -25.58 -1.77 1.73
CA GLU A 43 -26.40 -2.13 2.90
C GLU A 43 -25.55 -2.33 4.17
N TRP A 44 -24.36 -2.91 4.04
CA TRP A 44 -23.47 -3.17 5.18
C TRP A 44 -22.98 -1.86 5.80
N TRP A 45 -22.74 -0.85 4.99
CA TRP A 45 -22.24 0.45 5.44
C TRP A 45 -23.29 1.28 6.18
N GLN A 46 -24.58 0.94 6.09
CA GLN A 46 -25.63 1.58 6.88
C GLN A 46 -25.50 1.32 8.39
N HIS A 47 -24.76 0.28 8.77
CA HIS A 47 -24.60 -0.13 10.16
C HIS A 47 -23.13 -0.22 10.51
N ARG A 48 -22.69 0.61 11.46
CA ARG A 48 -21.36 0.51 12.03
C ARG A 48 -21.15 -0.89 12.62
N PRO A 49 -20.02 -1.57 12.34
CA PRO A 49 -19.71 -2.88 12.92
C PRO A 49 -19.72 -2.84 14.45
N GLU A 50 -20.31 -3.87 15.08
CA GLU A 50 -20.38 -4.01 16.54
C GLU A 50 -19.04 -4.43 17.18
N SER A 51 -18.17 -5.06 16.40
CA SER A 51 -16.86 -5.53 16.84
C SER A 51 -15.75 -4.74 16.16
N GLY A 52 -14.60 -4.62 16.84
CA GLY A 52 -13.45 -3.86 16.37
C GLY A 52 -13.48 -2.38 16.73
N ASP A 53 -12.42 -1.70 16.32
CA ASP A 53 -12.20 -0.29 16.58
C ASP A 53 -12.21 0.49 15.27
N ILE A 54 -12.62 1.75 15.35
CA ILE A 54 -12.67 2.67 14.21
C ILE A 54 -11.92 3.92 14.61
N TRP A 55 -10.96 4.30 13.78
CA TRP A 55 -10.38 5.64 13.77
C TRP A 55 -11.06 6.47 12.68
N GLY A 56 -11.38 7.73 12.98
CA GLY A 56 -12.13 8.60 12.06
C GLY A 56 -13.65 8.40 12.13
N ASP A 57 -14.35 9.00 11.19
CA ASP A 57 -15.82 8.96 11.13
C ASP A 57 -16.31 7.82 10.22
N TRP A 58 -17.36 7.12 10.64
CA TRP A 58 -17.98 6.10 9.80
C TRP A 58 -18.71 6.76 8.62
N PRO A 59 -18.45 6.37 7.36
CA PRO A 59 -18.99 7.06 6.20
C PRO A 59 -20.49 6.82 6.02
N GLU A 60 -21.20 7.83 5.53
CA GLU A 60 -22.57 7.71 5.04
C GLU A 60 -22.56 7.22 3.59
N VAL A 61 -22.66 5.92 3.39
CA VAL A 61 -22.60 5.29 2.06
C VAL A 61 -23.99 5.11 1.48
N THR A 62 -24.21 5.54 0.25
CA THR A 62 -25.45 5.33 -0.52
C THR A 62 -25.25 4.46 -1.74
N THR A 63 -24.01 4.38 -2.24
CA THR A 63 -23.59 3.48 -3.31
C THR A 63 -22.23 2.88 -2.98
N ALA A 64 -22.05 1.60 -3.28
CA ALA A 64 -20.78 0.90 -3.17
C ALA A 64 -20.55 0.10 -4.45
N GLU A 65 -19.49 0.42 -5.19
CA GLU A 65 -19.17 -0.22 -6.46
C GLU A 65 -17.73 -0.73 -6.45
N VAL A 66 -17.51 -1.98 -6.85
CA VAL A 66 -16.15 -2.53 -6.97
C VAL A 66 -15.46 -1.92 -8.17
N ILE A 67 -14.37 -1.18 -7.92
CA ILE A 67 -13.50 -0.61 -8.95
C ILE A 67 -12.55 -1.68 -9.48
N LYS A 68 -11.83 -2.36 -8.58
CA LYS A 68 -10.85 -3.39 -8.95
C LYS A 68 -10.49 -4.33 -7.79
N HIS A 69 -9.96 -5.48 -8.18
CA HIS A 69 -9.23 -6.39 -7.32
C HIS A 69 -7.73 -6.28 -7.64
N ASP A 70 -6.89 -6.17 -6.61
CA ASP A 70 -5.43 -6.11 -6.76
C ASP A 70 -4.72 -6.93 -5.66
N ARG A 71 -3.39 -6.86 -5.63
CA ARG A 71 -2.57 -7.64 -4.70
C ARG A 71 -2.71 -7.23 -3.23
N LYS A 72 -3.33 -6.07 -2.96
CA LYS A 72 -3.58 -5.54 -1.62
C LYS A 72 -5.01 -5.84 -1.17
N GLY A 73 -5.95 -5.97 -2.10
CA GLY A 73 -7.31 -6.41 -1.79
C GLY A 73 -8.31 -5.88 -2.79
N ILE A 74 -9.39 -5.30 -2.29
CA ILE A 74 -10.51 -4.82 -3.11
C ILE A 74 -10.61 -3.31 -2.93
N LEU A 75 -10.79 -2.61 -4.05
CA LEU A 75 -11.01 -1.18 -4.05
C LEU A 75 -12.47 -0.92 -4.45
N LEU A 76 -13.19 -0.23 -3.58
CA LEU A 76 -14.57 0.19 -3.79
C LEU A 76 -14.62 1.70 -4.04
N LYS A 77 -15.51 2.13 -4.92
CA LYS A 77 -16.00 3.51 -4.97
C LYS A 77 -17.18 3.59 -4.01
N LEU A 78 -17.10 4.50 -3.04
CA LEU A 78 -18.19 4.80 -2.12
C LEU A 78 -18.75 6.18 -2.48
N ASN A 79 -20.03 6.26 -2.82
CA ASN A 79 -20.62 7.49 -3.33
C ASN A 79 -19.81 8.05 -4.53
N ASP A 80 -19.77 9.37 -4.69
CA ASP A 80 -18.98 10.07 -5.71
C ASP A 80 -17.68 10.71 -5.21
N HIS A 81 -17.41 10.65 -3.91
CA HIS A 81 -16.34 11.43 -3.27
C HIS A 81 -15.46 10.61 -2.32
N GLN A 82 -15.68 9.30 -2.23
CA GLN A 82 -14.93 8.42 -1.35
C GLN A 82 -14.56 7.12 -2.02
N ILE A 83 -13.49 6.54 -1.51
CA ILE A 83 -12.99 5.24 -1.95
C ILE A 83 -12.69 4.40 -0.72
N ALA A 84 -12.86 3.09 -0.81
CA ALA A 84 -12.54 2.17 0.29
C ALA A 84 -11.62 1.05 -0.17
N ARG A 85 -10.53 0.86 0.57
CA ARG A 85 -9.67 -0.30 0.50
C ARG A 85 -10.18 -1.34 1.49
N ILE A 86 -10.62 -2.49 0.98
CA ILE A 86 -10.93 -3.68 1.79
C ILE A 86 -9.73 -4.62 1.75
N SER A 87 -9.22 -4.97 2.92
CA SER A 87 -8.17 -5.97 3.12
C SER A 87 -8.81 -7.31 3.51
N PRO A 88 -8.81 -8.33 2.63
CA PRO A 88 -9.36 -9.64 2.98
C PRO A 88 -8.56 -10.38 4.07
N PHE A 89 -7.29 -10.02 4.24
CA PHE A 89 -6.33 -10.74 5.08
C PHE A 89 -5.78 -9.85 6.18
N ALA A 90 -5.41 -10.47 7.30
CA ALA A 90 -4.71 -9.82 8.41
C ALA A 90 -3.23 -9.54 8.04
N VAL A 91 -2.99 -8.47 7.30
CA VAL A 91 -1.65 -8.13 6.78
C VAL A 91 -0.87 -7.14 7.65
N GLY A 92 -1.46 -6.66 8.75
CA GLY A 92 -0.85 -5.74 9.70
C GLY A 92 -1.71 -4.52 10.01
N ASN A 93 -1.10 -3.53 10.66
CA ASN A 93 -1.73 -2.28 11.13
C ASN A 93 -1.02 -1.03 10.59
N ASP A 94 -0.50 -1.08 9.35
CA ASP A 94 0.29 0.03 8.80
C ASP A 94 -0.52 1.33 8.75
N LEU A 95 -1.80 1.27 8.36
CA LEU A 95 -2.67 2.44 8.22
C LEU A 95 -3.19 2.92 9.56
N SER A 96 -3.70 2.02 10.41
CA SER A 96 -4.16 2.43 11.75
C SER A 96 -3.00 3.03 12.57
N ARG A 97 -1.79 2.47 12.48
CA ARG A 97 -0.60 3.07 13.10
C ARG A 97 -0.27 4.44 12.52
N LEU A 98 -0.36 4.59 11.19
CA LEU A 98 -0.12 5.85 10.49
C LEU A 98 -1.07 6.95 10.97
N VAL A 99 -2.36 6.65 11.08
CA VAL A 99 -3.35 7.66 11.47
C VAL A 99 -3.47 7.88 12.98
N GLN A 100 -3.16 6.88 13.80
CA GLN A 100 -3.21 7.06 15.26
C GLN A 100 -1.98 7.80 15.79
N TYR A 101 -0.82 7.66 15.15
CA TYR A 101 0.38 8.37 15.56
C TYR A 101 0.41 9.78 14.97
N GLN A 102 -0.13 10.73 15.75
CA GLN A 102 -0.30 12.13 15.38
C GLN A 102 0.94 12.79 14.75
N PRO A 103 2.19 12.56 15.20
CA PRO A 103 3.36 13.17 14.56
C PRO A 103 3.57 12.76 13.10
N TRP A 104 3.26 11.51 12.72
CA TRP A 104 3.36 11.10 11.31
C TRP A 104 2.29 11.77 10.46
N ARG A 105 1.05 11.84 10.96
CA ARG A 105 -0.02 12.54 10.24
C ARG A 105 0.31 14.00 10.00
N GLN A 106 0.81 14.71 11.01
CA GLN A 106 1.17 16.13 10.87
C GLN A 106 2.34 16.34 9.92
N ALA A 107 3.34 15.46 9.94
CA ALA A 107 4.46 15.57 8.99
C ALA A 107 4.02 15.36 7.52
N LEU A 108 2.94 14.63 7.30
CA LEU A 108 2.38 14.38 5.97
C LEU A 108 1.28 15.37 5.57
N GLU A 109 0.92 16.29 6.46
CA GLU A 109 -0.06 17.34 6.18
C GLU A 109 0.43 18.22 5.02
N ASP A 110 -0.49 18.63 4.13
CA ASP A 110 -0.22 19.43 2.93
C ASP A 110 0.75 18.81 1.90
N LEU A 111 1.14 17.54 2.06
CA LEU A 111 1.92 16.81 1.05
C LEU A 111 1.00 16.08 0.06
N ALA A 112 1.57 15.66 -1.06
CA ALA A 112 0.84 14.94 -2.11
C ALA A 112 0.55 13.48 -1.74
N ILE A 113 -0.12 13.26 -0.61
CA ILE A 113 -0.52 11.94 -0.12
C ILE A 113 -1.87 12.02 0.60
N GLU A 114 -2.79 11.15 0.18
CA GLU A 114 -4.06 10.92 0.85
C GLU A 114 -3.86 9.94 1.99
N LEU A 115 -4.22 10.39 3.19
CA LEU A 115 -4.33 9.55 4.38
C LEU A 115 -5.79 9.10 4.51
N PRO A 116 -6.06 7.92 5.08
CA PRO A 116 -7.43 7.47 5.23
C PRO A 116 -8.18 8.38 6.20
N SER A 117 -9.39 8.81 5.80
CA SER A 117 -10.33 9.53 6.66
C SER A 117 -10.98 8.61 7.70
N MET A 118 -11.01 7.29 7.42
CA MET A 118 -11.44 6.27 8.36
C MET A 118 -10.62 4.99 8.22
N VAL A 119 -10.28 4.36 9.35
CA VAL A 119 -9.70 3.00 9.37
C VAL A 119 -10.48 2.15 10.36
N TYR A 120 -11.04 1.04 9.87
CA TYR A 120 -11.65 -0.01 10.68
C TYR A 120 -10.68 -1.18 10.81
N TYR A 121 -10.39 -1.55 12.05
CA TYR A 121 -9.43 -2.59 12.39
C TYR A 121 -9.92 -3.46 13.55
N VAL A 122 -9.47 -4.71 13.57
CA VAL A 122 -9.81 -5.69 14.62
C VAL A 122 -8.52 -6.35 15.07
N GLU A 123 -8.28 -6.44 16.38
CA GLU A 123 -7.08 -7.09 16.95
C GLU A 123 -5.76 -6.57 16.36
N ASN A 124 -5.67 -5.25 16.12
CA ASN A 124 -4.55 -4.60 15.43
C ASN A 124 -4.30 -5.11 14.01
N GLN A 125 -5.35 -5.43 13.27
CA GLN A 125 -5.30 -5.77 11.85
C GLN A 125 -6.23 -4.85 11.07
N ASP A 126 -5.67 -4.07 10.15
CA ASP A 126 -6.44 -3.18 9.29
C ASP A 126 -7.32 -4.01 8.36
N ARG A 127 -8.62 -3.74 8.38
CA ARG A 127 -9.62 -4.43 7.54
C ARG A 127 -10.16 -3.54 6.44
N ILE A 128 -10.45 -2.29 6.78
CA ILE A 128 -11.00 -1.30 5.85
C ILE A 128 -10.31 0.03 6.08
N ALA A 129 -9.94 0.70 4.99
CA ALA A 129 -9.53 2.09 5.01
C ALA A 129 -10.35 2.88 3.98
N VAL A 130 -10.92 4.00 4.40
CA VAL A 130 -11.69 4.92 3.55
C VAL A 130 -10.91 6.20 3.37
N TYR A 131 -10.97 6.76 2.16
CA TYR A 131 -10.28 7.99 1.77
C TYR A 131 -11.27 8.92 1.09
N ASP A 132 -11.14 10.22 1.37
CA ASP A 132 -11.97 11.26 0.76
C ASP A 132 -11.35 11.66 -0.59
N CYS A 133 -11.55 10.81 -1.60
CA CYS A 133 -11.05 10.98 -2.96
C CYS A 133 -12.19 10.88 -3.97
N SER A 134 -12.39 11.90 -4.81
CA SER A 134 -13.44 11.89 -5.84
C SER A 134 -13.06 11.12 -7.11
N GLU A 135 -11.79 11.17 -7.50
CA GLU A 135 -11.33 10.53 -8.72
C GLU A 135 -10.09 9.68 -8.44
N ILE A 136 -10.14 8.41 -8.85
CA ILE A 136 -8.97 7.55 -8.91
C ILE A 136 -8.63 7.30 -10.37
N VAL A 137 -7.37 7.50 -10.73
CA VAL A 137 -6.83 6.98 -11.99
C VAL A 137 -6.00 5.74 -11.76
N SER A 138 -6.20 4.78 -12.67
CA SER A 138 -5.33 3.62 -12.83
C SER A 138 -4.46 3.88 -14.05
N GLY A 139 -3.21 4.29 -13.86
CA GLY A 139 -2.31 4.51 -14.99
C GLY A 139 -1.40 5.71 -14.80
N ILE A 140 -0.17 5.54 -15.28
CA ILE A 140 0.96 6.47 -15.07
C ILE A 140 1.47 7.08 -16.38
N GLU A 141 0.73 6.85 -17.47
CA GLU A 141 1.15 7.16 -18.83
C GLU A 141 1.31 8.67 -19.02
N SER A 142 0.41 9.45 -18.42
CA SER A 142 0.40 10.92 -18.45
C SER A 142 1.28 11.58 -17.38
N LEU A 143 1.70 10.84 -16.34
CA LEU A 143 2.46 11.41 -15.23
C LEU A 143 3.92 11.66 -15.61
N GLN A 144 4.45 12.83 -15.28
CA GLN A 144 5.87 13.13 -15.44
C GLN A 144 6.67 12.41 -14.33
N ALA A 145 7.67 11.62 -14.73
CA ALA A 145 8.43 10.77 -13.82
C ALA A 145 9.16 11.59 -12.74
N GLU A 146 9.69 12.74 -13.14
CA GLU A 146 10.36 13.71 -12.27
C GLU A 146 9.40 14.28 -11.23
N ARG A 147 8.16 14.61 -11.60
CA ARG A 147 7.14 15.14 -10.68
C ARG A 147 6.69 14.10 -9.66
N VAL A 148 6.56 12.82 -10.07
CA VAL A 148 6.29 11.70 -9.16
C VAL A 148 7.43 11.55 -8.16
N ALA A 149 8.67 11.57 -8.63
CA ALA A 149 9.87 11.41 -7.82
C ALA A 149 10.06 12.57 -6.83
N ASP A 150 9.79 13.80 -7.26
CA ASP A 150 9.87 15.02 -6.43
C ASP A 150 8.84 15.03 -5.28
N LYS A 151 7.58 14.68 -5.59
CA LYS A 151 6.53 14.51 -4.56
C LYS A 151 6.89 13.40 -3.56
N LEU A 152 7.41 12.27 -4.05
CA LEU A 152 7.86 11.18 -3.19
C LEU A 152 9.04 11.60 -2.30
N GLY A 153 10.00 12.34 -2.84
CA GLY A 153 11.15 12.86 -2.09
C GLY A 153 10.70 13.77 -0.95
N SER A 154 9.76 14.67 -1.23
CA SER A 154 9.17 15.56 -0.21
C SER A 154 8.49 14.78 0.93
N ILE A 155 7.73 13.73 0.60
CA ILE A 155 7.11 12.83 1.59
C ILE A 155 8.17 12.14 2.45
N HIS A 156 9.20 11.56 1.82
CA HIS A 156 10.26 10.89 2.57
C HIS A 156 11.06 11.85 3.45
N SER A 157 11.25 13.08 3.00
CA SER A 157 11.96 14.13 3.75
C SER A 157 11.21 14.50 5.02
N ALA A 158 9.89 14.69 4.91
CA ALA A 158 9.04 14.94 6.06
C ALA A 158 9.04 13.78 7.08
N LEU A 159 9.18 12.54 6.60
CA LEU A 159 9.23 11.37 7.47
C LEU A 159 10.62 11.07 8.06
N ASN A 160 11.66 11.79 7.65
CA ASN A 160 13.04 11.50 8.02
C ASN A 160 13.30 11.63 9.53
N GLU A 161 12.63 12.58 10.20
CA GLU A 161 12.76 12.78 11.65
C GLU A 161 12.29 11.56 12.44
N PHE A 162 11.42 10.73 11.86
CA PHE A 162 10.92 9.50 12.45
C PHE A 162 11.69 8.27 12.00
N SER A 163 12.78 8.42 11.26
CA SER A 163 13.51 7.30 10.69
C SER A 163 14.11 6.39 11.77
N THR A 164 14.29 5.12 11.43
CA THR A 164 15.14 4.22 12.21
C THR A 164 16.55 4.22 11.64
N PRO A 165 17.58 3.97 12.46
CA PRO A 165 18.95 3.79 11.98
C PRO A 165 19.02 2.76 10.85
N ASN A 166 20.11 2.81 10.09
CA ASN A 166 20.39 1.82 9.07
C ASN A 166 20.35 0.40 9.67
N THR A 167 19.43 -0.44 9.18
CA THR A 167 19.31 -1.86 9.55
C THR A 167 19.65 -2.77 8.37
N GLU A 168 20.77 -2.48 7.69
CA GLU A 168 21.25 -3.17 6.49
C GLU A 168 21.16 -4.69 6.58
N ARG A 169 21.58 -5.25 7.71
CA ARG A 169 21.50 -6.69 7.95
C ARG A 169 20.08 -7.22 7.73
N ARG A 170 19.07 -6.56 8.29
CA ARG A 170 17.67 -6.98 8.17
C ARG A 170 17.16 -6.84 6.73
N TRP A 171 17.57 -5.78 6.03
CA TRP A 171 17.23 -5.60 4.63
C TRP A 171 17.88 -6.65 3.72
N ASN A 172 19.13 -7.02 3.98
CA ASN A 172 19.81 -8.11 3.28
C ASN A 172 19.18 -9.47 3.61
N ASP A 173 18.79 -9.72 4.86
CA ASP A 173 18.07 -10.93 5.27
C ASP A 173 16.73 -11.01 4.50
N ARG A 174 15.98 -9.90 4.43
CA ARG A 174 14.75 -9.80 3.61
C ARG A 174 14.98 -10.09 2.13
N LEU A 175 16.03 -9.53 1.52
CA LEU A 175 16.38 -9.83 0.12
C LEU A 175 16.70 -11.31 -0.07
N LYS A 176 17.42 -11.90 0.88
CA LYS A 176 17.77 -13.32 0.86
C LYS A 176 16.53 -14.22 0.97
N ASP A 177 15.54 -13.86 1.78
CA ASP A 177 14.28 -14.60 1.89
C ASP A 177 13.54 -14.60 0.54
N ILE A 178 13.48 -13.45 -0.13
CA ILE A 178 12.92 -13.32 -1.48
C ILE A 178 13.72 -14.15 -2.49
N GLU A 179 15.05 -14.08 -2.46
CA GLU A 179 15.93 -14.82 -3.38
C GLU A 179 15.80 -16.34 -3.19
N ALA A 180 15.67 -16.81 -1.94
CA ALA A 180 15.49 -18.21 -1.60
C ALA A 180 14.17 -18.75 -2.13
N GLU A 181 13.09 -17.98 -1.99
CA GLU A 181 11.76 -18.38 -2.47
C GLU A 181 11.68 -18.38 -4.00
N LEU A 182 12.21 -17.33 -4.64
CA LEU A 182 12.24 -17.22 -6.10
C LEU A 182 13.29 -18.14 -6.76
N LYS A 183 14.15 -18.79 -5.96
CA LYS A 183 15.25 -19.66 -6.41
C LYS A 183 16.18 -18.97 -7.42
N VAL A 184 16.42 -17.67 -7.22
CA VAL A 184 17.30 -16.85 -8.07
C VAL A 184 18.70 -16.77 -7.50
N THR A 185 19.71 -16.59 -8.36
CA THR A 185 21.13 -16.50 -7.98
C THR A 185 21.67 -15.07 -8.04
N THR A 186 20.77 -14.08 -8.06
CA THR A 186 21.17 -12.67 -7.98
C THR A 186 21.78 -12.36 -6.62
N LEU A 187 22.68 -11.38 -6.56
CA LEU A 187 23.34 -10.93 -5.34
C LEU A 187 22.97 -9.47 -5.08
N TRP A 188 21.69 -9.21 -4.81
CA TRP A 188 21.28 -7.86 -4.43
C TRP A 188 21.71 -7.58 -2.99
N ARG A 189 22.18 -6.36 -2.74
CA ARG A 189 22.59 -5.90 -1.41
C ARG A 189 21.96 -4.56 -1.12
N ALA A 190 21.51 -4.39 0.12
CA ALA A 190 20.98 -3.13 0.59
C ALA A 190 22.08 -2.06 0.62
N PRO A 191 21.75 -0.78 0.39
CA PRO A 191 22.74 0.30 0.42
C PRO A 191 23.38 0.47 1.81
N HIS A 192 24.69 0.76 1.84
CA HIS A 192 25.53 0.73 3.04
C HIS A 192 25.86 2.12 3.66
N SER A 193 25.07 3.15 3.36
CA SER A 193 25.39 4.51 3.81
C SER A 193 24.73 4.85 5.15
N GLU A 194 25.34 5.76 5.93
CA GLU A 194 24.71 6.36 7.11
C GLU A 194 23.44 7.13 6.75
N TYR A 195 23.36 7.66 5.52
CA TYR A 195 22.17 8.33 4.98
C TYR A 195 21.05 7.35 4.61
N THR A 196 21.33 6.04 4.60
CA THR A 196 20.31 5.02 4.31
C THR A 196 19.57 4.65 5.60
N VAL A 197 18.49 5.37 5.87
CA VAL A 197 17.64 5.17 7.06
C VAL A 197 16.33 4.47 6.74
N GLY A 198 15.71 3.80 7.72
CA GLY A 198 14.41 3.15 7.54
C GLY A 198 13.26 4.12 7.79
N LEU A 199 12.42 4.37 6.78
CA LEU A 199 11.29 5.30 6.90
C LEU A 199 9.99 4.60 7.32
N PRO A 200 9.06 5.30 8.00
CA PRO A 200 7.68 4.85 8.15
C PRO A 200 7.09 4.38 6.82
N ARG A 201 6.37 3.26 6.84
CA ARG A 201 5.80 2.66 5.63
C ARG A 201 4.51 3.35 5.25
N LEU A 202 4.38 3.67 3.97
CA LEU A 202 3.17 4.21 3.36
C LEU A 202 2.59 3.27 2.28
N ASN A 203 3.34 2.22 1.91
CA ASN A 203 2.99 1.24 0.88
C ASN A 203 2.47 1.86 -0.43
N ILE A 204 3.07 2.99 -0.85
CA ILE A 204 2.68 3.75 -2.03
C ILE A 204 2.83 2.89 -3.29
N ASP A 205 1.86 3.02 -4.19
CA ASP A 205 1.84 2.34 -5.49
C ASP A 205 1.23 3.27 -6.55
N LEU A 206 1.65 3.17 -7.81
CA LEU A 206 1.11 4.05 -8.86
C LEU A 206 -0.12 3.47 -9.56
N ALA A 207 -0.52 2.23 -9.24
CA ALA A 207 -1.75 1.66 -9.78
C ALA A 207 -3.01 2.35 -9.22
N THR A 208 -2.90 3.07 -8.10
CA THR A 208 -4.00 3.79 -7.46
C THR A 208 -3.49 5.16 -7.02
N LEU A 209 -3.97 6.22 -7.66
CA LEU A 209 -3.65 7.60 -7.32
C LEU A 209 -4.93 8.41 -7.22
N SER A 210 -4.99 9.33 -6.26
CA SER A 210 -6.05 10.34 -6.20
C SER A 210 -5.72 11.47 -7.17
N VAL A 211 -6.71 11.97 -7.89
CA VAL A 211 -6.56 13.07 -8.84
C VAL A 211 -7.56 14.18 -8.53
N ASP A 212 -7.06 15.41 -8.55
CA ASP A 212 -7.85 16.63 -8.52
C ASP A 212 -7.36 17.56 -9.64
N GLY A 213 -8.08 17.55 -10.77
CA GLY A 213 -7.69 18.28 -11.98
C GLY A 213 -6.35 17.78 -12.56
N GLU A 214 -5.33 18.64 -12.54
CA GLU A 214 -3.97 18.31 -13.00
C GLU A 214 -3.03 17.87 -11.86
N GLU A 215 -3.50 17.93 -10.61
CA GLU A 215 -2.78 17.47 -9.44
C GLU A 215 -3.11 16.02 -9.13
N PHE A 216 -2.11 15.33 -8.58
CA PHE A 216 -2.29 13.97 -8.06
C PHE A 216 -1.65 13.85 -6.68
N SER A 217 -2.21 12.94 -5.90
CA SER A 217 -1.70 12.50 -4.61
C SER A 217 -1.51 11.00 -4.63
N PHE A 218 -0.46 10.54 -3.95
CA PHE A 218 -0.34 9.13 -3.60
C PHE A 218 -1.44 8.74 -2.62
N ILE A 219 -1.78 7.47 -2.55
CA ILE A 219 -2.67 6.97 -1.49
C ILE A 219 -1.82 6.11 -0.56
N ALA A 220 -1.76 6.47 0.73
CA ALA A 220 -1.19 5.58 1.73
C ALA A 220 -2.03 4.31 1.77
N ASP A 221 -1.43 3.13 1.67
CA ASP A 221 -2.21 1.89 1.50
C ASP A 221 -1.72 0.81 2.48
N ILE A 222 -2.45 -0.30 2.52
CA ILE A 222 -1.98 -1.51 3.20
C ILE A 222 -0.84 -2.17 2.41
N ARG A 223 -0.05 -2.98 3.11
CA ARG A 223 0.93 -3.83 2.43
C ARG A 223 0.24 -4.98 1.69
N SER A 224 0.92 -5.52 0.68
CA SER A 224 0.41 -6.68 -0.04
C SER A 224 0.52 -7.96 0.80
N LEU A 225 -0.33 -8.95 0.49
CA LEU A 225 -0.25 -10.27 1.12
C LEU A 225 1.10 -10.94 0.89
N VAL A 226 1.65 -10.83 -0.32
CA VAL A 226 2.94 -11.41 -0.69
C VAL A 226 4.06 -10.82 0.17
N GLU A 227 4.05 -9.51 0.36
CA GLU A 227 5.02 -8.87 1.26
C GLU A 227 4.86 -9.35 2.70
N HIS A 228 3.63 -9.50 3.19
CA HIS A 228 3.38 -10.01 4.54
C HIS A 228 3.90 -11.44 4.74
N LEU A 229 3.71 -12.30 3.75
CA LEU A 229 4.12 -13.71 3.82
C LEU A 229 5.63 -13.91 3.69
N MET A 230 6.27 -13.15 2.82
CA MET A 230 7.67 -13.39 2.47
C MET A 230 8.67 -12.58 3.29
N CYS A 231 8.22 -11.53 3.98
CA CYS A 231 9.13 -10.55 4.54
C CYS A 231 8.69 -10.04 5.92
N GLU A 232 9.67 -9.88 6.80
CA GLU A 232 9.47 -9.22 8.08
C GLU A 232 8.96 -7.76 7.92
N PRO A 233 8.18 -7.25 8.89
CA PRO A 233 7.68 -5.88 8.96
C PRO A 233 8.80 -4.86 9.28
N ASP A 234 9.73 -4.66 8.35
CA ASP A 234 10.83 -3.70 8.45
C ASP A 234 10.59 -2.36 7.78
N ARG A 235 11.03 -1.26 8.40
CA ARG A 235 11.12 0.02 7.70
C ARG A 235 12.17 -0.08 6.61
N LEU A 236 11.80 0.29 5.39
CA LEU A 236 12.68 0.24 4.23
C LEU A 236 13.27 1.64 3.97
N PRO A 237 14.43 1.72 3.31
CA PRO A 237 14.92 3.00 2.84
C PRO A 237 13.99 3.59 1.79
N GLY A 238 13.86 4.92 1.77
CA GLY A 238 13.02 5.62 0.79
C GLY A 238 13.38 5.27 -0.67
N LEU A 239 14.65 4.95 -0.93
CA LEU A 239 15.11 4.47 -2.22
C LEU A 239 14.40 3.18 -2.67
N ALA A 240 13.99 2.30 -1.75
CA ALA A 240 13.24 1.10 -2.11
C ALA A 240 11.89 1.45 -2.75
N THR A 241 11.15 2.41 -2.17
CA THR A 241 9.89 2.90 -2.75
C THR A 241 10.12 3.59 -4.09
N LEU A 242 11.19 4.38 -4.22
CA LEU A 242 11.54 5.02 -5.50
C LEU A 242 11.82 3.97 -6.59
N MET A 243 12.53 2.89 -6.26
CA MET A 243 12.83 1.82 -7.23
C MET A 243 11.58 1.05 -7.65
N LEU A 244 10.62 0.86 -6.74
CA LEU A 244 9.31 0.28 -7.09
C LEU A 244 8.53 1.20 -8.05
N ILE A 245 8.55 2.50 -7.80
CA ILE A 245 7.92 3.52 -8.67
C ILE A 245 8.61 3.57 -10.04
N GLU A 246 9.94 3.57 -10.08
CA GLU A 246 10.71 3.53 -11.35
C GLU A 246 10.37 2.28 -12.15
N GLN A 247 10.30 1.12 -11.49
CA GLN A 247 9.95 -0.13 -12.15
C GLN A 247 8.55 -0.06 -12.79
N GLN A 248 7.56 0.48 -12.09
CA GLN A 248 6.22 0.65 -12.63
C GLN A 248 6.22 1.55 -13.88
N ILE A 249 6.89 2.71 -13.80
CA ILE A 249 7.02 3.64 -14.94
C ILE A 249 7.73 2.95 -16.12
N SER A 250 8.81 2.23 -15.85
CA SER A 250 9.56 1.50 -16.87
C SER A 250 8.74 0.37 -17.49
N PHE A 251 7.86 -0.31 -16.75
CA PHE A 251 6.98 -1.33 -17.33
C PHE A 251 5.84 -0.72 -18.15
N ALA A 252 5.30 0.43 -17.76
CA ALA A 252 4.21 1.06 -18.50
C ALA A 252 4.67 1.67 -19.83
N ARG A 253 5.80 2.37 -19.86
CA ARG A 253 6.24 3.12 -21.06
C ARG A 253 7.72 3.02 -21.39
N GLY A 254 8.50 2.24 -20.65
CA GLY A 254 9.95 2.20 -20.76
C GLY A 254 10.63 3.45 -20.18
N MET A 255 11.91 3.32 -19.85
CA MET A 255 12.74 4.44 -19.44
C MET A 255 14.13 4.36 -20.07
N THR A 256 14.64 5.50 -20.53
CA THR A 256 16.03 5.63 -20.99
C THR A 256 16.95 5.88 -19.78
N THR A 257 18.27 5.71 -19.97
CA THR A 257 19.26 6.08 -18.93
C THR A 257 19.17 7.55 -18.54
N ALA A 258 18.92 8.43 -19.50
CA ALA A 258 18.73 9.86 -19.24
C ALA A 258 17.50 10.11 -18.37
N ALA A 259 16.36 9.49 -18.69
CA ALA A 259 15.13 9.61 -17.91
C ALA A 259 15.28 9.07 -16.48
N ARG A 260 15.98 7.93 -16.30
CA ARG A 260 16.29 7.40 -14.95
C ARG A 260 17.15 8.36 -14.14
N LYS A 261 18.14 8.98 -14.78
CA LYS A 261 18.99 10.00 -14.13
C LYS A 261 18.16 11.22 -13.71
N SER A 262 17.26 11.70 -14.57
CA SER A 262 16.36 12.81 -14.24
C SER A 262 15.43 12.47 -13.09
N LEU A 263 14.80 11.29 -13.09
CA LEU A 263 13.96 10.79 -12.00
C LEU A 263 14.73 10.75 -10.68
N LEU A 264 15.94 10.16 -10.67
CA LEU A 264 16.76 10.08 -9.48
C LEU A 264 17.18 11.47 -8.98
N GLN A 265 17.56 12.36 -9.89
CA GLN A 265 17.93 13.72 -9.52
C GLN A 265 16.76 14.51 -8.93
N ALA A 266 15.56 14.37 -9.51
CA ALA A 266 14.34 15.00 -8.98
C ALA A 266 14.04 14.52 -7.57
N TYR A 267 14.12 13.20 -7.33
CA TYR A 267 13.99 12.65 -5.98
C TYR A 267 15.04 13.21 -5.01
N LEU A 268 16.32 13.18 -5.39
CA LEU A 268 17.43 13.63 -4.52
C LEU A 268 17.39 15.14 -4.21
N ASN A 269 16.67 15.95 -4.98
CA ASN A 269 16.53 17.38 -4.72
C ASN A 269 15.62 17.66 -3.52
N THR A 270 14.71 16.75 -3.17
CA THR A 270 13.72 16.93 -2.10
C THR A 270 13.80 15.87 -1.01
N ALA A 271 14.36 14.69 -1.31
CA ALA A 271 14.59 13.61 -0.37
C ALA A 271 15.64 13.97 0.71
N PRO A 272 15.59 13.31 1.88
CA PRO A 272 16.52 13.56 2.99
C PRO A 272 17.96 13.10 2.72
#